data_AF-A0A2V7VD68-F1
#
_entry.id   AF-A0A2V7VD68-F1
#
_cell.length_a   1.000
_cell.length_b   1.000
_cell.length_c   1.000
_cell.angle_alpha   90.00
_cell.angle_beta   90.00
_cell.angle_gamma   90.00
#
_symmetry.space_group_name_H-M   'P 1'
#
loop_
_entity.id
_entity.type
_entity.pdbx_description
1 polymer ?
#
loop_
_entity_poly.entity_id
_entity_poly.type
_entity_poly.pdbx_seq_one_letter_code
_entity_poly.pdbx_strand_id
1 'polypeptide(L)'
;KAANEKAATKVTVLVSQAVAGQTGTVYYVTTFRKSLGEIDTATPLAKLLGEEGYATFLKASSEAVLTTESTLSRLRPDWSNPAEPIVAAAPDFWRPKPVAASRTAKEEAPKGAAKKQ
;
A
#
# COMPACT_ATOMS: atom_id res chain seq x y z
N LYS A 1 2.00 -19.25 5.58
CA LYS A 1 2.72 -18.22 4.79
C LYS A 1 2.40 -18.19 3.29
N ALA A 2 1.54 -19.07 2.74
CA ALA A 2 1.54 -19.34 1.28
C ALA A 2 0.37 -18.76 0.44
N ALA A 3 -0.59 -18.03 1.02
CA ALA A 3 -1.79 -17.61 0.27
C ALA A 3 -1.54 -16.39 -0.66
N ASN A 4 -0.90 -15.34 -0.15
CA ASN A 4 -0.68 -14.10 -0.92
C ASN A 4 0.54 -14.17 -1.88
N GLU A 5 1.49 -15.06 -1.64
CA GLU A 5 2.71 -15.16 -2.46
C GLU A 5 2.45 -15.82 -3.83
N LYS A 6 1.39 -16.63 -3.94
CA LYS A 6 1.02 -17.35 -5.18
C LYS A 6 -0.08 -16.66 -6.00
N ALA A 7 -0.70 -15.60 -5.47
CA ALA A 7 -1.72 -14.85 -6.17
C ALA A 7 -1.06 -13.91 -7.19
N ALA A 8 -1.43 -14.03 -8.47
CA ALA A 8 -0.87 -13.25 -9.58
C ALA A 8 -1.09 -11.73 -9.45
N THR A 9 -1.97 -11.30 -8.53
CA THR A 9 -2.31 -9.90 -8.32
C THR A 9 -1.65 -9.41 -7.03
N LYS A 10 -0.48 -8.77 -7.14
CA LYS A 10 0.13 -8.04 -6.03
C LYS A 10 -0.77 -6.85 -5.66
N VAL A 11 -1.62 -7.01 -4.65
CA VAL A 11 -2.39 -5.89 -4.10
C VAL A 11 -1.43 -5.03 -3.29
N THR A 12 -1.23 -3.78 -3.71
CA THR A 12 -0.45 -2.82 -2.92
C THR A 12 -1.33 -2.32 -1.79
N VAL A 13 -0.86 -2.54 -0.55
CA VAL A 13 -1.54 -2.12 0.67
C VAL A 13 -0.66 -1.09 1.37
N LEU A 14 -1.24 0.06 1.68
CA LEU A 14 -0.64 1.01 2.61
C LEU A 14 -1.14 0.70 4.02
N VAL A 15 -0.22 0.46 4.94
CA VAL A 15 -0.51 0.31 6.37
C VAL A 15 0.03 1.52 7.09
N SER A 16 -0.83 2.24 7.80
CA SER A 16 -0.46 3.38 8.63
C SER A 16 -1.13 3.30 10.00
N GLN A 17 -0.67 4.11 10.95
CA GLN A 17 -1.17 4.15 12.32
C GLN A 17 -1.53 5.59 12.68
N ALA A 18 -2.62 5.77 13.43
CA ALA A 18 -2.92 7.04 14.07
C ALA A 18 -1.96 7.28 15.24
N VAL A 19 -1.19 8.36 15.20
CA VAL A 19 -0.30 8.77 16.29
C VAL A 19 -0.94 9.80 17.24
N ALA A 20 -2.02 10.44 16.81
CA ALA A 20 -2.77 11.42 17.59
C ALA A 20 -4.24 11.48 17.12
N GLY A 21 -5.13 11.99 17.99
CA GLY A 21 -6.54 12.26 17.66
C GLY A 21 -7.48 11.04 17.68
N GLN A 22 -6.96 9.85 17.97
CA GLN A 22 -7.74 8.62 18.12
C GLN A 22 -7.53 8.03 19.51
N THR A 23 -8.54 7.32 20.04
CA THR A 23 -8.42 6.59 21.31
C THR A 23 -7.93 5.17 21.05
N GLY A 24 -6.86 4.75 21.75
CA GLY A 24 -6.26 3.43 21.58
C GLY A 24 -5.38 3.31 20.33
N THR A 25 -4.99 2.08 20.00
CA THR A 25 -4.13 1.79 18.85
C THR A 25 -4.98 1.56 17.60
N VAL A 26 -5.00 2.53 16.69
CA VAL A 26 -5.75 2.46 15.42
C VAL A 26 -4.78 2.32 14.25
N TYR A 27 -4.97 1.26 13.46
CA TYR A 27 -4.27 1.05 12.20
C TYR A 27 -5.23 1.25 11.02
N TYR A 28 -4.76 1.94 9.99
CA TYR A 28 -5.45 2.04 8.71
C TYR A 28 -4.79 1.11 7.70
N VAL A 29 -5.60 0.24 7.11
CA VAL A 29 -5.20 -0.66 6.03
C VAL A 29 -5.89 -0.19 4.76
N THR A 30 -5.15 0.49 3.88
CA THR A 30 -5.70 1.14 2.68
C THR A 30 -5.27 0.40 1.42
N THR A 31 -6.25 0.01 0.59
CA THR A 31 -6.00 -0.47 -0.77
C THR A 31 -6.43 0.59 -1.78
N PHE A 32 -5.53 0.97 -2.68
CA PHE A 32 -5.87 1.87 -3.78
C PHE A 32 -6.49 1.09 -4.94
N ARG A 33 -7.65 1.55 -5.38
CA ARG A 33 -8.40 0.97 -6.51
C ARG A 33 -8.49 1.99 -7.63
N LYS A 34 -8.50 1.53 -8.88
CA LYS A 34 -8.65 2.42 -10.06
C LYS A 34 -10.10 2.85 -10.26
N SER A 35 -11.05 2.03 -9.84
CA SER A 35 -12.48 2.28 -9.96
C SER A 35 -13.26 1.48 -8.91
N LEU A 36 -14.55 1.81 -8.75
CA LEU A 36 -15.44 1.05 -7.87
C LEU A 36 -15.70 -0.38 -8.36
N GLY A 37 -15.65 -0.63 -9.68
CA GLY A 37 -15.84 -1.98 -10.23
C GLY A 37 -14.76 -2.99 -9.82
N GLU A 38 -13.60 -2.53 -9.34
CA GLU A 38 -12.61 -3.43 -8.74
C GLU A 38 -13.07 -4.01 -7.39
N ILE A 39 -14.04 -3.37 -6.71
CA ILE A 39 -14.63 -3.89 -5.46
C ILE A 39 -15.52 -5.10 -5.78
N ASP A 40 -16.33 -5.02 -6.83
CA ASP A 40 -17.26 -6.09 -7.24
C ASP A 40 -16.53 -7.37 -7.67
N THR A 41 -15.31 -7.22 -8.19
CA THR A 41 -14.46 -8.32 -8.66
C THR A 41 -13.43 -8.76 -7.63
N ALA A 42 -13.41 -8.13 -6.45
CA ALA A 42 -12.46 -8.47 -5.39
C ALA A 42 -12.70 -9.90 -4.88
N THR A 43 -11.63 -10.67 -4.73
CA THR A 43 -11.73 -12.02 -4.15
C THR A 43 -12.07 -11.90 -2.67
N PRO A 44 -13.16 -12.55 -2.18
CA PRO A 44 -13.50 -12.53 -0.77
C PRO A 44 -12.38 -13.13 0.09
N LEU A 45 -12.13 -12.55 1.27
CA LEU A 45 -11.04 -12.97 2.16
C LEU A 45 -11.14 -14.46 2.55
N ALA A 46 -12.35 -14.96 2.78
CA ALA A 46 -12.59 -16.37 3.06
C ALA A 46 -12.10 -17.30 1.94
N LYS A 47 -12.31 -16.91 0.69
CA LYS A 47 -11.82 -17.66 -0.49
C LYS A 47 -10.30 -17.58 -0.61
N LEU A 48 -9.71 -16.45 -0.26
CA LEU A 48 -8.26 -16.24 -0.32
C LEU A 48 -7.51 -17.04 0.75
N LEU A 49 -8.03 -17.07 1.98
CA LEU A 49 -7.39 -17.74 3.10
C LEU A 49 -7.73 -19.24 3.21
N GLY A 50 -8.79 -19.68 2.53
CA GLY A 50 -9.38 -21.00 2.76
C GLY A 50 -10.09 -21.08 4.10
N GLU A 51 -10.77 -22.20 4.36
CA GLU A 51 -11.64 -22.35 5.54
C GLU A 51 -10.87 -22.25 6.87
N GLU A 52 -9.83 -23.06 7.05
CA GLU A 52 -9.00 -23.07 8.26
C GLU A 52 -8.30 -21.72 8.50
N GLY A 53 -7.74 -21.13 7.45
CA GLY A 53 -7.07 -19.84 7.51
C GLY A 53 -8.03 -18.72 7.86
N TYR A 54 -9.24 -18.75 7.31
CA TYR A 54 -10.27 -17.76 7.62
C TYR A 54 -10.82 -17.92 9.05
N ALA A 55 -11.03 -19.14 9.52
CA ALA A 55 -11.43 -19.39 10.91
C ALA A 55 -10.38 -18.89 11.90
N THR A 56 -9.09 -19.13 11.63
CA THR A 56 -7.97 -18.62 12.42
C THR A 56 -7.95 -17.09 12.43
N PHE A 57 -8.14 -16.47 11.26
CA PHE A 57 -8.23 -15.02 11.13
C PHE A 57 -9.38 -14.42 11.95
N LEU A 58 -10.58 -15.00 11.88
CA LEU A 58 -11.74 -14.53 12.63
C LEU A 58 -11.51 -14.63 14.14
N LYS A 59 -10.97 -15.75 14.62
CA LYS A 59 -10.65 -15.93 16.03
C LYS A 59 -9.66 -14.87 16.52
N ALA A 60 -8.51 -14.74 15.83
CA ALA A 60 -7.51 -13.74 16.19
C ALA A 60 -8.07 -12.31 16.16
N SER A 61 -8.92 -12.00 15.17
CA SER A 61 -9.57 -10.70 15.08
C SER A 61 -10.52 -10.45 16.25
N SER A 62 -11.32 -11.44 16.65
CA SER A 62 -12.24 -11.30 17.79
C SER A 62 -11.54 -11.09 19.13
N GLU A 63 -10.31 -11.61 19.28
CA GLU A 63 -9.51 -11.48 20.50
C GLU A 63 -8.73 -10.16 20.56
N ALA A 64 -8.34 -9.61 19.41
CA ALA A 64 -7.42 -8.46 19.32
C ALA A 64 -8.06 -7.15 18.83
N VAL A 65 -9.21 -7.21 18.13
CA VAL A 65 -9.82 -6.05 17.47
C VAL A 65 -11.07 -5.62 18.23
N LEU A 66 -11.02 -4.43 18.82
CA LEU A 66 -12.18 -3.86 19.51
C LEU A 66 -13.27 -3.39 18.54
N THR A 67 -12.87 -2.70 17.47
CA THR A 67 -13.77 -2.17 16.43
C THR A 67 -13.13 -2.25 15.06
N THR A 68 -13.97 -2.40 14.04
CA THR A 68 -13.56 -2.33 12.62
C THR A 68 -14.45 -1.31 11.92
N GLU A 69 -13.83 -0.38 11.21
CA GLU A 69 -14.53 0.58 10.36
C GLU A 69 -14.02 0.42 8.93
N SER A 70 -14.92 0.56 7.95
CA SER A 70 -14.58 0.54 6.54
C SER A 70 -15.03 1.85 5.89
N THR A 71 -14.07 2.63 5.41
CA THR A 71 -14.33 3.93 4.78
C THR A 71 -13.92 3.86 3.31
N LEU A 72 -14.82 4.27 2.42
CA LEU A 72 -14.51 4.47 1.01
C LEU A 72 -14.21 5.95 0.75
N SER A 73 -12.98 6.24 0.35
CA SER A 73 -12.51 7.62 0.11
C SER A 73 -12.09 7.83 -1.33
N ARG A 74 -12.33 9.03 -1.87
CA ARG A 74 -11.76 9.48 -3.14
C ARG A 74 -10.63 10.47 -2.88
N LEU A 75 -9.42 10.14 -3.32
CA LEU A 75 -8.31 11.08 -3.31
C LEU A 75 -8.52 12.15 -4.39
N ARG A 76 -8.41 13.42 -4.00
CA ARG A 76 -8.45 14.60 -4.88
C ARG A 76 -7.17 15.41 -4.69
N PRO A 77 -6.06 15.03 -5.37
CA PRO A 77 -4.77 15.73 -5.20
C PRO A 77 -4.85 17.22 -5.54
N ASP A 78 -5.77 17.60 -6.43
CA ASP A 78 -6.04 18.99 -6.78
C ASP A 78 -6.54 19.83 -5.60
N TRP A 79 -7.15 19.20 -4.59
CA TRP A 79 -7.59 19.85 -3.35
C TRP A 79 -6.49 19.94 -2.30
N SER A 80 -5.39 19.23 -2.49
CA SER A 80 -4.22 19.27 -1.58
C SER A 80 -3.20 20.33 -1.96
N ASN A 81 -3.42 21.08 -3.05
CA ASN A 81 -2.53 22.15 -3.49
C ASN A 81 -2.80 23.44 -2.69
N PRO A 82 -1.79 24.09 -2.10
CA PRO A 82 -1.97 25.37 -1.44
C PRO A 82 -2.11 26.51 -2.47
N ALA A 83 -2.55 27.68 -2.00
CA ALA A 83 -2.67 28.87 -2.85
C ALA A 83 -1.32 29.30 -3.45
N GLU A 84 -1.33 29.92 -4.63
CA GLU A 84 -0.13 30.34 -5.37
C GLU A 84 0.88 31.15 -4.53
N PRO A 85 0.48 32.08 -3.63
CA PRO A 85 1.44 32.78 -2.77
C PRO A 85 2.24 31.85 -1.85
N ILE A 86 1.63 30.76 -1.37
CA ILE A 86 2.27 29.77 -0.50
C ILE A 86 3.19 28.86 -1.32
N VAL A 87 2.77 28.49 -2.54
CA VAL A 87 3.61 27.75 -3.48
C VAL A 87 4.86 28.54 -3.82
N ALA A 88 4.72 29.84 -4.10
CA ALA A 88 5.82 30.72 -4.48
C ALA A 88 6.90 30.86 -3.38
N ALA A 89 6.53 30.72 -2.11
CA ALA A 89 7.47 30.78 -0.98
C ALA A 89 8.41 29.56 -0.92
N ALA A 90 7.97 28.40 -1.43
CA ALA A 90 8.78 27.18 -1.49
C ALA A 90 8.41 26.29 -2.69
N PRO A 91 8.76 26.69 -3.93
CA PRO A 91 8.27 26.01 -5.14
C PRO A 91 8.74 24.55 -5.22
N ASP A 92 9.98 24.27 -4.83
CA ASP A 92 10.55 22.92 -4.89
C ASP A 92 9.95 21.96 -3.84
N PHE A 93 9.43 22.48 -2.73
CA PHE A 93 8.74 21.68 -1.72
C PHE A 93 7.32 21.30 -2.17
N TRP A 94 6.57 22.27 -2.70
CA TRP A 94 5.17 22.07 -3.11
C TRP A 94 5.03 21.43 -4.50
N ARG A 95 5.99 21.66 -5.39
CA ARG A 95 6.03 21.11 -6.76
C ARG A 95 7.39 20.47 -7.00
N PRO A 96 7.75 19.40 -6.26
CA PRO A 96 9.03 18.75 -6.43
C PRO A 96 9.16 18.27 -7.87
N LYS A 97 10.30 18.59 -8.50
CA LYS A 97 10.59 18.10 -9.85
C LYS A 97 10.52 16.57 -9.82
N PRO A 98 9.80 15.93 -10.75
CA PRO A 98 9.76 14.49 -10.81
C PRO A 98 11.20 13.97 -10.92
N VAL A 99 11.67 13.30 -9.88
CA VAL A 99 12.89 12.53 -9.99
C VAL A 99 12.49 11.37 -10.87
N ALA A 100 12.95 11.37 -12.13
CA ALA A 100 12.74 10.24 -13.03
C ALA A 100 13.15 8.99 -12.24
N ALA A 101 12.18 8.10 -11.99
CA ALA A 101 12.44 6.84 -11.33
C ALA A 101 13.62 6.21 -12.06
N SER A 102 14.76 6.08 -11.37
CA SER A 102 15.98 5.55 -11.95
C SER A 102 15.63 4.19 -12.52
N ARG A 103 15.49 4.14 -13.84
CA ARG A 103 15.21 2.95 -14.60
C ARG A 103 16.37 2.02 -14.33
N THR A 104 16.13 1.01 -13.49
CA THR A 104 16.97 -0.17 -13.30
C THR A 104 18.45 0.14 -13.08
N ALA A 105 18.91 0.02 -11.82
CA ALA A 105 20.22 -0.56 -11.59
C ALA A 105 20.18 -1.97 -12.21
N LYS A 106 20.48 -2.04 -13.50
CA LYS A 106 20.72 -3.28 -14.22
C LYS A 106 22.06 -3.79 -13.71
N GLU A 107 21.96 -4.62 -12.68
CA GLU A 107 22.77 -5.81 -12.46
C GLU A 107 24.05 -5.84 -13.30
N GLU A 108 25.13 -5.41 -12.67
CA GLU A 108 26.49 -5.58 -13.15
C GLU A 108 26.77 -7.09 -13.14
N ALA A 109 26.61 -7.73 -14.29
CA ALA A 109 27.05 -9.11 -14.49
C ALA A 109 28.58 -9.16 -14.30
N PRO A 110 29.12 -10.12 -13.52
CA PRO A 110 30.55 -10.19 -13.26
C PRO A 110 31.27 -10.55 -14.58
N LYS A 111 32.07 -9.63 -15.11
CA LYS A 111 33.04 -9.95 -16.17
C LYS A 111 34.12 -10.84 -15.55
N GLY A 112 34.25 -12.03 -16.14
CA GLY A 112 35.00 -13.17 -15.61
C GLY A 112 36.43 -12.87 -15.14
N ALA A 113 36.75 -13.45 -13.98
CA ALA A 113 38.10 -13.85 -13.66
C ALA A 113 38.32 -15.27 -14.19
N ALA A 114 39.12 -15.40 -15.24
CA ALA A 114 40.05 -16.53 -15.42
C ALA A 114 41.01 -16.19 -16.57
N LYS A 115 42.27 -15.92 -16.20
CA LYS A 115 43.42 -15.79 -17.09
C LYS A 115 44.29 -17.03 -16.86
N LYS A 116 44.85 -17.59 -17.94
CA LYS A 116 45.88 -18.66 -18.02
C LYS A 116 45.34 -20.08 -17.78
N GLN A 117 45.76 -21.12 -18.49
CA GLN A 117 47.06 -21.40 -19.10
C GLN A 117 46.90 -22.41 -20.25
#